data_AF-A0A534T5N7-F1
#
_entry.id   AF-A0A534T5N7-F1
#
_cell.length_a   1.000
_cell.length_b   1.000
_cell.length_c   1.000
_cell.angle_alpha   90.00
_cell.angle_beta   90.00
_cell.angle_gamma   90.00
#
_symmetry.space_group_name_H-M   'P 1'
#
loop_
_entity.id
_entity.type
_entity.pdbx_description
1 polymer ?
#
loop_
_entity_poly.entity_id
_entity_poly.type
_entity_poly.pdbx_seq_one_letter_code
_entity_poly.pdbx_strand_id
1 'polypeptide(L)'
;MRRSRSAAIGLLGMALACSAGRAETADGPSASVLTYRNDRLSVRLVAVPLAEVMADIGRASGAEIYGILPQPREVSAEFDDVPLVEALDRLLGDRNFVIKYGKGDRLRAIKLLGGPGVPIRTAATPAPTTPTPAPAVTASGVPKARDPGGAVAML
;
A
#
# COMPACT_ATOMS: atom_id res chain seq x y z
N MET A 1 -74.02 -5.23 17.13
CA MET A 1 -73.95 -6.38 18.06
C MET A 1 -73.99 -7.67 17.26
N ARG A 2 -73.27 -8.72 17.75
CA ARG A 2 -73.11 -10.11 17.24
C ARG A 2 -72.14 -10.26 16.04
N ARG A 3 -70.92 -10.80 16.23
CA ARG A 3 -70.51 -12.21 16.50
C ARG A 3 -71.05 -13.15 15.40
N SER A 4 -70.30 -14.01 14.70
CA SER A 4 -68.94 -14.53 14.89
C SER A 4 -68.69 -15.74 13.94
N ARG A 5 -67.42 -16.14 13.77
CA ARG A 5 -66.90 -17.49 13.38
C ARG A 5 -67.14 -17.90 11.93
N SER A 6 -66.34 -18.70 11.23
CA SER A 6 -64.99 -19.28 11.33
C SER A 6 -64.92 -20.19 10.11
N ALA A 7 -63.86 -20.18 9.30
CA ALA A 7 -63.49 -21.35 8.48
C ALA A 7 -62.06 -21.18 7.95
N ALA A 8 -61.14 -21.94 8.53
CA ALA A 8 -59.83 -22.22 7.94
C ALA A 8 -60.02 -23.20 6.77
N ILE A 9 -59.49 -22.89 5.60
CA ILE A 9 -59.29 -23.85 4.51
C ILE A 9 -57.91 -23.57 3.95
N GLY A 10 -56.99 -24.50 4.22
CA GLY A 10 -55.68 -24.50 3.60
C GLY A 10 -55.77 -24.90 2.13
N LEU A 11 -54.85 -24.37 1.33
CA LEU A 11 -54.54 -24.86 -0.01
C LEU A 11 -53.05 -24.69 -0.28
N LEU A 12 -52.35 -25.81 -0.08
CA LEU A 12 -51.36 -26.41 -0.96
C LEU A 12 -50.80 -25.52 -2.10
N GLY A 13 -49.50 -25.27 -2.07
CA GLY A 13 -48.75 -24.62 -3.14
C GLY A 13 -47.26 -25.00 -3.09
N MET A 14 -46.96 -26.30 -3.11
CA MET A 14 -45.59 -26.80 -3.23
C MET A 14 -45.14 -26.70 -4.70
N ALA A 15 -44.66 -25.52 -5.09
CA ALA A 15 -43.95 -25.33 -6.34
C ALA A 15 -42.48 -25.72 -6.14
N LEU A 16 -42.15 -26.98 -6.44
CA LEU A 16 -40.77 -27.41 -6.64
C LEU A 16 -40.22 -26.67 -7.87
N ALA A 17 -39.52 -25.57 -7.63
CA ALA A 17 -38.67 -24.95 -8.63
C ALA A 17 -37.47 -25.90 -8.85
N CYS A 18 -37.56 -26.72 -9.91
CA CYS A 18 -36.40 -27.40 -10.48
C CYS A 18 -35.47 -26.35 -11.09
N SER A 19 -34.70 -25.68 -10.24
CA SER A 19 -33.49 -24.97 -10.67
C SER A 19 -32.50 -26.05 -11.09
N ALA A 20 -32.42 -26.28 -12.40
CA ALA A 20 -31.36 -27.05 -13.01
C ALA A 20 -30.03 -26.40 -12.57
N GLY A 21 -29.42 -27.00 -11.54
CA GLY A 21 -28.11 -26.66 -11.06
C GLY A 21 -27.17 -26.74 -12.24
N ARG A 22 -26.66 -25.59 -12.64
CA ARG A 22 -25.54 -25.53 -13.58
C ARG A 22 -24.46 -26.40 -12.95
N ALA A 23 -23.97 -27.37 -13.72
CA ALA A 23 -22.77 -28.09 -13.38
C ALA A 23 -21.69 -27.04 -13.13
N GLU A 24 -21.43 -26.79 -11.85
CA GLU A 24 -20.31 -26.01 -11.39
C GLU A 24 -19.10 -26.89 -11.70
N THR A 25 -18.57 -26.70 -12.90
CA THR A 25 -17.27 -27.21 -13.29
C THR A 25 -16.32 -26.69 -12.21
N ALA A 26 -15.86 -27.60 -11.36
CA ALA A 26 -14.80 -27.36 -10.41
C ALA A 26 -13.52 -27.07 -11.19
N ASP A 27 -13.37 -25.82 -11.62
CA ASP A 27 -12.11 -25.22 -12.06
C ASP A 27 -11.69 -24.31 -10.92
N GLY A 28 -10.92 -24.86 -9.99
CA GLY A 28 -10.72 -24.30 -8.66
C GLY A 28 -10.08 -22.91 -8.72
N PRO A 29 -10.77 -21.84 -8.29
CA PRO A 29 -10.10 -20.57 -8.13
C PRO A 29 -9.18 -20.73 -6.93
N SER A 30 -7.87 -20.73 -7.15
CA SER A 30 -6.94 -20.34 -6.09
C SER A 30 -7.43 -18.99 -5.61
N ALA A 31 -8.03 -18.96 -4.41
CA ALA A 31 -8.74 -17.81 -3.90
C ALA A 31 -7.74 -16.66 -3.73
N SER A 32 -7.62 -15.85 -4.77
CA SER A 32 -6.74 -14.69 -4.77
C SER A 32 -7.44 -13.63 -3.95
N VAL A 33 -6.97 -13.45 -2.71
CA VAL A 33 -7.59 -12.52 -1.77
C VAL A 33 -6.78 -11.23 -1.81
N LEU A 34 -7.46 -10.12 -2.06
CA LEU A 34 -6.89 -8.78 -2.00
C LEU A 34 -7.81 -7.86 -1.20
N THR A 35 -7.28 -7.23 -0.16
CA THR A 35 -8.02 -6.28 0.68
C THR A 35 -7.22 -5.00 0.84
N TYR A 36 -7.89 -3.86 0.69
CA TYR A 36 -7.33 -2.54 0.90
C TYR A 36 -8.11 -1.80 1.98
N ARG A 37 -7.42 -1.33 3.03
CA ARG A 37 -8.02 -0.57 4.12
C ARG A 37 -6.98 0.33 4.78
N ASN A 38 -7.34 1.57 5.11
CA ASN A 38 -6.47 2.51 5.84
C ASN A 38 -5.07 2.67 5.21
N ASP A 39 -4.99 2.77 3.89
CA ASP A 39 -3.73 2.85 3.12
C ASP A 39 -2.80 1.62 3.29
N ARG A 40 -3.39 0.48 3.63
CA ARG A 40 -2.70 -0.81 3.78
C ARG A 40 -3.33 -1.88 2.90
N LEU A 41 -2.48 -2.79 2.43
CA LEU A 41 -2.81 -3.87 1.54
C LEU A 41 -2.51 -5.22 2.19
N SER A 42 -3.50 -6.11 2.18
CA SER A 42 -3.31 -7.54 2.43
C SER A 42 -3.55 -8.29 1.13
N VAL A 43 -2.64 -9.18 0.76
CA VAL A 43 -2.75 -10.00 -0.45
C VAL A 43 -2.37 -11.45 -0.16
N ARG A 44 -3.07 -12.36 -0.84
CA ARG A 44 -2.72 -13.77 -0.99
C ARG A 44 -2.91 -14.09 -2.46
N LEU A 45 -1.80 -14.14 -3.20
CA LEU A 45 -1.77 -14.29 -4.65
C LEU A 45 -0.91 -15.50 -5.03
N VAL A 46 -1.42 -16.34 -5.92
CA VAL A 46 -0.69 -17.47 -6.48
C VAL A 46 -0.77 -17.40 -8.00
N ALA A 47 0.36 -17.13 -8.65
CA ALA A 47 0.50 -17.04 -10.10
C ALA A 47 -0.56 -16.13 -10.78
N VAL A 48 -0.87 -14.98 -10.18
CA VAL A 48 -1.92 -14.09 -10.69
C VAL A 48 -1.32 -13.10 -11.69
N PRO A 49 -1.93 -12.86 -12.87
CA PRO A 49 -1.44 -11.84 -13.79
C PRO A 49 -1.37 -10.46 -13.13
N LEU A 50 -0.21 -9.80 -13.22
CA LEU A 50 0.02 -8.48 -12.60
C LEU A 50 -1.04 -7.44 -13.04
N ALA A 51 -1.50 -7.52 -14.28
CA ALA A 51 -2.55 -6.65 -14.78
C ALA A 51 -3.87 -6.80 -14.01
N GLU A 52 -4.24 -8.04 -13.64
CA GLU A 52 -5.42 -8.33 -12.83
C GLU A 52 -5.22 -7.84 -11.39
N VAL A 53 -4.05 -8.09 -10.79
CA VAL A 53 -3.71 -7.57 -9.46
C VAL A 53 -3.86 -6.04 -9.42
N MET A 54 -3.36 -5.33 -10.43
CA MET A 54 -3.50 -3.88 -10.50
C MET A 54 -4.96 -3.43 -10.66
N ALA A 55 -5.76 -4.15 -11.45
CA ALA A 55 -7.19 -3.88 -11.60
C ALA A 55 -7.94 -4.09 -10.28
N ASP A 56 -7.59 -5.13 -9.52
CA ASP A 56 -8.17 -5.44 -8.22
C ASP A 56 -7.80 -4.40 -7.17
N ILE A 57 -6.54 -3.93 -7.16
CA ILE A 57 -6.12 -2.79 -6.32
C ILE A 57 -6.95 -1.55 -6.65
N GLY A 58 -7.14 -1.23 -7.94
CA GLY A 58 -7.97 -0.11 -8.37
C GLY A 58 -9.42 -0.24 -7.88
N ARG A 59 -10.01 -1.44 -8.00
CA ARG A 59 -11.37 -1.72 -7.54
C ARG A 59 -11.51 -1.62 -6.02
N ALA A 60 -10.58 -2.20 -5.27
CA ALA A 60 -10.63 -2.23 -3.81
C ALA A 60 -10.38 -0.85 -3.19
N SER A 61 -9.50 -0.04 -3.78
CA SER A 61 -9.19 1.31 -3.31
C SER A 61 -10.11 2.40 -3.87
N GLY A 62 -10.82 2.11 -4.96
CA GLY A 62 -11.53 3.12 -5.74
C GLY A 62 -10.59 4.12 -6.43
N ALA A 63 -9.33 3.73 -6.64
CA ALA A 63 -8.33 4.54 -7.31
C ALA A 63 -8.24 4.21 -8.80
N GLU A 64 -7.94 5.22 -9.59
CA GLU A 64 -7.73 5.06 -11.02
C GLU A 64 -6.30 4.56 -11.29
N ILE A 65 -6.18 3.52 -12.12
CA ILE A 65 -4.89 2.96 -12.49
C ILE A 65 -4.56 3.41 -13.92
N TYR A 66 -3.39 4.04 -14.08
CA TYR A 66 -2.93 4.59 -15.35
C TYR A 66 -1.56 4.05 -15.74
N GLY A 67 -1.27 4.03 -17.05
CA GLY A 67 0.04 3.68 -17.59
C GLY A 67 0.07 2.33 -18.29
N ILE A 68 1.28 1.90 -18.66
CA ILE A 68 1.49 0.68 -19.43
C ILE A 68 2.24 -0.34 -18.58
N LEU A 69 1.73 -1.57 -18.54
CA LEU A 69 2.46 -2.74 -18.06
C LEU A 69 3.17 -3.37 -19.27
N PRO A 70 4.49 -3.17 -19.47
CA PRO A 70 5.17 -3.52 -20.72
C PRO A 70 5.21 -5.01 -21.04
N GLN A 71 5.08 -5.89 -20.04
CA GLN A 71 5.11 -7.33 -20.23
C GLN A 71 4.10 -8.02 -19.31
N PRO A 72 3.32 -8.99 -19.83
CA PRO A 72 2.54 -9.92 -19.02
C PRO A 72 3.48 -10.66 -18.07
N ARG A 73 3.15 -10.67 -16.79
CA ARG A 73 3.91 -11.34 -15.75
C ARG A 73 2.92 -11.81 -14.69
N GLU A 74 3.13 -13.01 -14.18
CA GLU A 74 2.43 -13.52 -13.01
C GLU A 74 3.16 -13.12 -11.72
N VAL A 75 2.38 -12.88 -10.68
CA VAL A 75 2.86 -12.48 -9.36
C VAL A 75 2.31 -13.45 -8.33
N SER A 76 3.21 -13.96 -7.49
CA SER A 76 2.88 -14.72 -6.29
C SER A 76 3.42 -13.94 -5.10
N ALA A 77 2.54 -13.59 -4.16
CA ALA A 77 2.89 -12.83 -2.98
C ALA A 77 1.89 -13.10 -1.86
N GLU A 78 2.38 -13.14 -0.64
CA GLU A 78 1.57 -13.21 0.56
C GLU A 78 2.09 -12.20 1.57
N PHE A 79 1.23 -11.29 1.98
CA PHE A 79 1.50 -10.36 3.06
C PHE A 79 0.19 -9.78 3.59
N ASP A 80 0.21 -9.38 4.87
CA ASP A 80 -0.95 -8.87 5.56
C ASP A 80 -0.67 -7.46 6.11
N ASP A 81 -1.61 -6.55 5.88
CA ASP A 81 -1.64 -5.19 6.43
C ASP A 81 -0.36 -4.37 6.15
N VAL A 82 0.21 -4.49 4.95
CA VAL A 82 1.44 -3.78 4.56
C VAL A 82 1.10 -2.38 4.01
N PRO A 83 1.86 -1.32 4.33
CA PRO A 83 1.66 0.00 3.74
C PRO A 83 1.63 -0.03 2.22
N LEU A 84 0.71 0.70 1.59
CA LEU A 84 0.46 0.64 0.15
C LEU A 84 1.73 0.82 -0.69
N VAL A 85 2.57 1.79 -0.34
CA VAL A 85 3.84 2.07 -1.07
C VAL A 85 4.76 0.85 -1.04
N GLU A 86 4.93 0.25 0.14
CA GLU A 86 5.78 -0.92 0.33
C GLU A 86 5.20 -2.16 -0.37
N ALA A 87 3.88 -2.34 -0.30
CA ALA A 87 3.19 -3.43 -0.97
C ALA A 87 3.33 -3.32 -2.50
N LEU A 88 3.20 -2.11 -3.07
CA LEU A 88 3.38 -1.87 -4.49
C LEU A 88 4.82 -2.12 -4.94
N ASP A 89 5.81 -1.72 -4.14
CA ASP A 89 7.23 -2.03 -4.42
C ASP A 89 7.45 -3.54 -4.54
N ARG A 90 6.95 -4.33 -3.57
CA ARG A 90 7.04 -5.80 -3.59
C ARG A 90 6.33 -6.44 -4.79
N LEU A 91 5.14 -5.93 -5.17
CA LEU A 91 4.34 -6.49 -6.27
C LEU A 91 4.88 -6.10 -7.66
N LEU A 92 5.35 -4.86 -7.80
CA LEU A 92 5.83 -4.30 -9.07
C LEU A 92 7.31 -4.59 -9.32
N GLY A 93 8.07 -4.88 -8.25
CA GLY A 93 9.52 -5.07 -8.30
C GLY A 93 10.22 -3.82 -8.82
N ASP A 94 11.08 -3.98 -9.82
CA ASP A 94 11.88 -2.88 -10.39
C ASP A 94 11.09 -1.84 -11.21
N ARG A 95 9.75 -1.91 -11.23
CA ARG A 95 8.89 -1.00 -11.99
C ARG A 95 8.52 0.21 -11.16
N ASN A 96 8.64 1.39 -11.77
CA ASN A 96 8.42 2.65 -11.09
C ASN A 96 6.94 3.06 -11.14
N PHE A 97 6.45 3.71 -10.08
CA PHE A 97 5.07 4.20 -9.98
C PHE A 97 4.98 5.53 -9.25
N VAL A 98 3.89 6.26 -9.48
CA VAL A 98 3.54 7.50 -8.79
C VAL A 98 2.16 7.36 -8.18
N ILE A 99 2.02 7.72 -6.91
CA ILE A 99 0.74 7.75 -6.22
C ILE A 99 0.25 9.19 -6.12
N LYS A 100 -1.05 9.39 -6.37
CA LYS A 100 -1.74 10.65 -6.12
C LYS A 100 -2.77 10.46 -5.01
N TYR A 101 -2.62 11.26 -3.96
CA TYR A 101 -3.60 11.39 -2.89
C TYR A 101 -4.49 12.62 -3.11
N GLY A 102 -5.75 12.48 -2.75
CA GLY A 102 -6.74 13.56 -2.74
C GLY A 102 -7.00 14.09 -1.34
N LYS A 103 -8.11 14.79 -1.17
CA LYS A 103 -8.53 15.31 0.13
C LYS A 103 -8.70 14.18 1.16
N GLY A 104 -8.16 14.39 2.36
CA GLY A 104 -8.23 13.45 3.48
C GLY A 104 -7.40 12.19 3.26
N ASP A 105 -6.22 12.34 2.62
CA ASP A 105 -5.26 11.26 2.35
C ASP A 105 -5.84 10.07 1.59
N ARG A 106 -6.94 10.30 0.88
CA ARG A 106 -7.60 9.27 0.09
C ARG A 106 -6.82 9.03 -1.19
N LEU A 107 -6.42 7.78 -1.42
CA LEU A 107 -5.85 7.33 -2.68
C LEU A 107 -6.80 7.68 -3.85
N ARG A 108 -6.26 8.38 -4.86
CA ARG A 108 -7.02 8.80 -6.06
C ARG A 108 -6.55 8.09 -7.31
N ALA A 109 -5.24 8.01 -7.49
CA ALA A 109 -4.69 7.39 -8.69
C ALA A 109 -3.32 6.78 -8.43
N ILE A 110 -3.02 5.71 -9.15
CA ILE A 110 -1.69 5.09 -9.25
C ILE A 110 -1.29 5.14 -10.73
N LYS A 111 -0.21 5.86 -11.03
CA LYS A 111 0.36 5.95 -12.37
C LYS A 111 1.59 5.05 -12.46
N LEU A 112 1.53 4.05 -13.32
CA LEU A 112 2.63 3.15 -13.66
C LEU A 112 3.54 3.83 -14.69
N LEU A 113 4.83 3.93 -14.38
CA LEU A 113 5.81 4.62 -15.21
C LEU A 113 6.58 3.70 -16.16
N GLY A 114 6.45 2.38 -16.02
CA GLY A 114 7.18 1.40 -16.83
C GLY A 114 8.45 0.88 -16.18
N GLY A 115 9.33 0.28 -16.99
CA GLY A 115 10.52 -0.48 -16.58
C GLY A 115 11.62 0.32 -15.84
N PRO A 116 12.73 -0.34 -15.49
CA PRO A 116 13.72 0.21 -14.57
C PRO A 116 14.43 1.42 -15.19
N GLY A 117 14.36 2.55 -14.49
CA GLY A 117 15.04 3.77 -14.91
C GLY A 117 14.34 5.02 -14.40
N VAL A 118 14.41 5.25 -13.10
CA VAL A 118 14.67 6.54 -12.42
C VAL A 118 14.31 6.33 -10.94
N PRO A 119 15.28 6.37 -10.01
CA PRO A 119 14.96 6.33 -8.59
C PRO A 119 14.10 7.54 -8.24
N ILE A 120 12.84 7.29 -7.90
CA ILE A 120 12.00 8.33 -7.29
C ILE A 120 12.52 8.51 -5.87
N ARG A 121 13.16 9.65 -5.62
CA ARG A 121 13.47 10.07 -4.26
C ARG A 121 12.14 10.23 -3.53
N THR A 122 11.81 9.29 -2.65
CA THR A 122 10.81 9.50 -1.61
C THR A 122 11.29 10.70 -0.82
N ALA A 123 10.67 11.87 -1.02
CA ALA A 123 10.86 12.99 -0.14
C ALA A 123 10.25 12.56 1.20
N ALA A 124 11.08 11.95 2.06
CA ALA A 124 10.75 11.84 3.46
C ALA A 124 10.53 13.28 3.94
N THR A 125 9.30 13.61 4.29
CA THR A 125 9.02 14.81 5.07
C THR A 125 9.97 14.76 6.27
N PRO A 126 10.90 15.72 6.45
CA PRO A 126 11.74 15.71 7.62
C PRO A 126 10.82 15.75 8.83
N ALA A 127 10.92 14.73 9.69
CA ALA A 127 10.36 14.80 11.03
C ALA A 127 10.88 16.09 11.66
N PRO A 128 10.03 16.91 12.31
CA PRO A 128 10.53 18.06 13.04
C PRO A 128 11.44 17.56 14.15
N THR A 129 12.76 17.63 13.92
CA THR A 129 13.76 17.45 14.97
C THR A 129 13.48 18.54 16.00
N THR A 130 12.91 18.13 17.13
CA THR A 130 12.89 18.93 18.34
C THR A 130 14.35 19.23 18.68
N PRO A 131 14.79 20.51 18.73
CA PRO A 131 16.15 20.81 19.14
C PRO A 131 16.32 20.35 20.58
N THR A 132 17.11 19.30 20.77
CA THR A 132 17.63 18.94 22.10
C THR A 132 18.52 20.10 22.55
N PRO A 133 18.28 20.68 23.74
CA PRO A 133 19.10 21.78 24.25
C PRO A 133 20.54 21.29 24.47
N ALA A 134 21.49 22.08 23.96
CA ALA A 134 22.92 21.85 24.09
C ALA A 134 23.37 21.74 25.55
N PRO A 135 24.17 20.73 25.93
CA PRO A 135 24.89 20.76 27.19
C PRO A 135 26.09 21.70 27.08
N ALA A 136 26.25 22.51 28.11
CA ALA A 136 27.20 23.57 28.26
C ALA A 136 28.68 23.14 28.20
N VAL A 137 29.48 24.08 27.71
CA VAL A 137 30.92 24.29 27.89
C VAL A 137 31.59 23.51 29.04
N THR A 138 32.65 22.77 28.71
CA THR A 138 33.85 22.62 29.56
C THR A 138 35.09 22.46 28.67
N ALA A 139 35.52 23.56 28.05
CA ALA A 139 36.90 23.67 27.61
C ALA A 139 37.78 23.94 28.84
N SER A 140 38.10 22.89 29.61
CA SER A 140 39.24 22.92 30.52
C SER A 140 40.52 22.84 29.70
N GLY A 141 41.22 23.96 29.57
CA GLY A 141 42.50 24.02 28.88
C GLY A 141 43.04 25.45 28.76
N VAL A 142 43.54 26.01 29.86
CA VAL A 142 44.32 27.26 29.92
C VAL A 142 45.42 27.03 30.97
N PRO A 143 46.66 27.57 30.87
CA PRO A 143 47.48 28.02 29.74
C PRO A 143 48.93 27.43 29.78
N LYS A 144 49.77 27.71 28.77
CA LYS A 144 51.21 27.92 29.03
C LYS A 144 51.71 29.14 28.27
N ALA A 145 52.10 30.14 29.05
CA ALA A 145 52.66 31.40 28.60
C ALA A 145 54.12 31.25 28.15
N ARG A 146 54.42 31.89 27.02
CA ARG A 146 55.52 32.83 26.75
C ARG A 146 56.93 32.43 27.20
N ASP A 147 57.81 32.31 26.20
CA ASP A 147 59.18 32.84 26.34
C ASP A 147 59.50 33.75 25.13
N PRO A 148 59.99 34.98 25.35
CA PRO A 148 60.43 35.91 24.31
C PRO A 148 61.96 35.95 24.20
N GLY A 149 62.51 35.81 23.00
CA GLY A 149 63.89 36.29 22.77
C GLY A 149 64.65 35.56 21.68
N GLY A 150 65.27 36.34 20.80
CA GLY A 150 66.37 35.86 19.97
C GLY A 150 66.36 36.40 18.55
N ALA A 151 66.67 37.69 18.38
CA ALA A 151 67.28 38.15 17.15
C ALA A 151 68.72 37.63 17.06
N VAL A 152 69.19 37.18 15.88
CA VAL A 152 70.54 37.41 15.34
C VAL A 152 70.62 36.94 13.87
N ALA A 153 71.52 37.59 13.14
CA ALA A 153 71.72 37.66 11.68
C ALA A 153 72.48 36.47 11.05
N MET A 154 72.85 36.65 9.76
CA MET A 154 73.81 35.90 8.90
C MET A 154 73.14 34.85 7.98
N LEU A 155 73.31 34.81 6.65
CA LEU A 155 74.29 35.34 5.68
C LEU A 155 73.59 35.71 4.36
#